data_AF-A0A7T2RX09-F1
#
_entry.id   AF-A0A7T2RX09-F1
#
_cell.length_a   1.000
_cell.length_b   1.000
_cell.length_c   1.000
_cell.angle_alpha   90.00
_cell.angle_beta   90.00
_cell.angle_gamma   90.00
#
_symmetry.space_group_name_H-M   'P 1'
#
loop_
_entity.id
_entity.type
_entity.pdbx_description
1 polymer ?
#
loop_
_entity_poly.entity_id
_entity_poly.type
_entity_poly.pdbx_seq_one_letter_code
_entity_poly.pdbx_strand_id
1 'polypeptide(L)'
;MNLNISIIYDAYGKEFTHKLHQIMITYGKKIISTTLSKKIGYLVSLFRVLVLVYPNIKDLQRAMSSEYAFESMLIIYNLCLIDAKIKNYNIGHFHGRWSCMVDMYSLLVNYGIFQEPLTEILRPIYKNCTNKNTTTNVIKNNKQQLLHNKLVTQIPLSYTDSEAKELIFIKIINEIDHIVYCSELLRKKVNEKYDYFIECSNKGTIKVNQNNNLRNPVPIGTLNKNNTFRTYYETPFKHKDIKNYLNFLGISGLSKEKDIIKEEIFYSSYNTLYPLLILLINQHPAITESWLLSWKLYDNKSNVGLFKIGESWYSKSFKKRKGVNHAEQLIKW
;
A
#
# COMPACT_ATOMS: atom_id res chain seq x y z
N MET A 1 -37.68 -23.59 -31.32
CA MET A 1 -36.57 -22.72 -31.74
C MET A 1 -37.20 -21.50 -32.40
N ASN A 2 -37.20 -20.34 -31.74
CA ASN A 2 -37.81 -19.13 -32.32
C ASN A 2 -36.71 -18.31 -33.01
N LEU A 3 -36.48 -18.61 -34.28
CA LEU A 3 -35.58 -17.87 -35.15
C LEU A 3 -36.31 -16.55 -35.50
N ASN A 4 -35.89 -15.42 -34.91
CA ASN A 4 -36.41 -14.11 -35.33
C ASN A 4 -35.79 -13.74 -36.69
N ILE A 5 -36.30 -14.39 -37.74
CA ILE A 5 -35.86 -14.31 -39.14
C ILE A 5 -36.85 -13.52 -40.00
N SER A 6 -37.78 -12.78 -39.39
CA SER A 6 -38.76 -11.95 -40.12
C SER A 6 -38.04 -10.97 -41.05
N ILE A 7 -37.01 -10.29 -40.55
CA ILE A 7 -36.13 -9.41 -41.34
C ILE A 7 -35.49 -10.08 -42.57
N ILE A 8 -35.22 -11.39 -42.51
CA ILE A 8 -34.65 -12.14 -43.65
C ILE A 8 -35.76 -12.52 -44.63
N TYR A 9 -36.92 -12.89 -44.10
CA TYR A 9 -38.12 -13.18 -44.91
C TYR A 9 -38.57 -11.96 -45.69
N ASP A 10 -38.64 -10.81 -45.04
CA ASP A 10 -39.10 -9.55 -45.64
C ASP A 10 -38.14 -9.06 -46.74
N ALA A 11 -36.83 -9.25 -46.55
CA ALA A 11 -35.82 -8.79 -47.51
C ALA A 11 -35.55 -9.80 -48.66
N TYR A 12 -35.49 -11.09 -48.36
CA TYR A 12 -35.00 -12.12 -49.30
C TYR A 12 -36.05 -13.18 -49.66
N GLY A 13 -37.24 -13.10 -49.08
CA GLY A 13 -38.38 -13.95 -49.41
C GLY A 13 -38.39 -15.31 -48.73
N LYS A 14 -39.48 -16.03 -48.98
CA LYS A 14 -39.82 -17.31 -48.35
C LYS A 14 -38.80 -18.41 -48.63
N GLU A 15 -38.35 -18.53 -49.88
CA GLU A 15 -37.49 -19.62 -50.32
C GLU A 15 -36.13 -19.60 -49.63
N PHE A 16 -35.46 -18.44 -49.66
CA PHE A 16 -34.16 -18.24 -49.00
C PHE A 16 -34.27 -18.47 -47.48
N THR A 17 -35.31 -17.92 -46.87
CA THR A 17 -35.56 -18.06 -45.43
C THR A 17 -35.78 -19.52 -45.03
N HIS A 18 -36.54 -20.27 -45.83
CA HIS A 18 -36.76 -21.70 -45.59
C HIS A 18 -35.45 -22.48 -45.68
N LYS A 19 -34.62 -22.21 -46.69
CA LYS A 19 -33.31 -22.85 -46.86
C LYS A 19 -32.41 -22.60 -45.65
N LEU A 20 -32.33 -21.35 -45.18
CA LEU A 20 -31.57 -20.97 -43.99
C LEU A 20 -32.10 -21.68 -42.73
N HIS A 21 -33.42 -21.74 -42.55
CA HIS A 21 -34.05 -22.41 -41.41
C HIS A 21 -33.72 -23.91 -41.37
N GLN A 22 -33.76 -24.61 -42.51
CA GLN A 22 -33.42 -26.04 -42.59
C GLN A 22 -31.96 -26.32 -42.22
N ILE A 23 -31.04 -25.44 -42.64
CA ILE A 23 -29.63 -25.55 -42.26
C ILE A 23 -29.48 -25.39 -40.76
N MET A 24 -30.18 -24.43 -40.15
CA MET A 24 -30.12 -24.22 -38.70
C MET A 24 -30.75 -25.36 -37.90
N ILE A 25 -31.81 -26.01 -38.40
CA ILE A 25 -32.31 -27.27 -37.82
C ILE A 25 -31.24 -28.35 -37.87
N THR A 26 -30.61 -28.53 -39.03
CA THR A 26 -29.60 -29.58 -39.25
C THR A 26 -28.36 -29.36 -38.39
N TYR A 27 -27.90 -28.11 -38.29
CA TYR A 27 -26.81 -27.72 -37.40
C TYR A 27 -27.19 -27.86 -35.92
N GLY A 28 -28.42 -27.47 -35.57
CA GLY A 28 -28.94 -27.57 -34.21
C GLY A 28 -29.00 -28.99 -33.66
N LYS A 29 -29.19 -30.01 -34.52
CA LYS A 29 -29.10 -31.43 -34.10
C LYS A 29 -27.71 -31.85 -33.62
N LYS A 30 -26.65 -31.10 -33.97
CA LYS A 30 -25.25 -31.42 -33.64
C LYS A 30 -24.72 -30.73 -32.38
N ILE A 31 -25.46 -29.78 -31.81
CA ILE A 31 -24.99 -28.95 -30.69
C ILE A 31 -26.03 -28.81 -29.58
N ILE A 32 -25.57 -28.52 -28.36
CA ILE A 32 -26.46 -28.27 -27.21
C ILE A 32 -27.29 -26.99 -27.39
N SER A 33 -28.46 -26.96 -26.76
CA SER A 33 -29.47 -25.91 -26.92
C SER A 33 -28.97 -24.49 -26.57
N THR A 34 -28.16 -24.35 -25.52
CA THR A 34 -27.60 -23.07 -25.07
C THR A 34 -26.60 -22.49 -26.08
N THR A 35 -25.75 -23.34 -26.67
CA THR A 35 -24.82 -22.97 -27.74
C THR A 35 -25.57 -22.58 -29.01
N LEU A 36 -26.61 -23.33 -29.37
CA LEU A 36 -27.46 -23.04 -30.52
C LEU A 36 -28.11 -21.66 -30.40
N SER A 37 -28.67 -21.34 -29.23
CA SER A 37 -29.28 -20.03 -28.97
C SER A 37 -28.29 -18.87 -29.20
N LYS A 38 -27.06 -18.99 -28.69
CA LYS A 38 -26.00 -17.98 -28.91
C LYS A 38 -25.64 -17.84 -30.39
N LYS A 39 -25.43 -18.96 -31.09
CA LYS A 39 -25.08 -18.99 -32.52
C LYS A 39 -26.18 -18.39 -33.40
N ILE A 40 -27.46 -18.65 -33.07
CA ILE A 40 -28.61 -17.99 -33.72
C ILE A 40 -28.55 -16.46 -33.50
N GLY A 41 -28.22 -16.01 -32.29
CA GLY A 41 -28.06 -14.57 -32.03
C GLY A 41 -27.00 -13.89 -32.89
N TYR A 42 -25.87 -14.57 -33.15
CA TYR A 42 -24.83 -14.06 -34.04
C TYR A 42 -25.25 -14.08 -35.52
N LEU A 43 -25.95 -15.14 -35.95
CA LEU A 43 -26.51 -15.22 -37.31
C LEU A 43 -27.49 -14.07 -37.59
N VAL A 44 -28.44 -13.84 -36.68
CA VAL A 44 -29.41 -12.75 -36.80
C VAL A 44 -28.69 -11.39 -36.83
N SER A 45 -27.62 -11.23 -36.06
CA SER A 45 -26.83 -9.98 -36.07
C SER A 45 -26.11 -9.75 -37.39
N LEU A 46 -25.57 -10.81 -38.00
CA LEU A 46 -24.98 -10.74 -39.34
C LEU A 46 -26.02 -10.33 -40.37
N PHE A 47 -27.18 -10.99 -40.37
CA PHE A 47 -28.24 -10.70 -41.33
C PHE A 47 -28.86 -9.31 -41.15
N ARG A 48 -28.92 -8.76 -39.93
CA ARG A 48 -29.36 -7.37 -39.72
C ARG A 48 -28.53 -6.36 -40.50
N VAL A 49 -27.22 -6.58 -40.59
CA VAL A 49 -26.31 -5.68 -41.32
C VAL A 49 -26.32 -6.02 -42.80
N LEU A 50 -26.35 -7.31 -43.17
CA LEU A 50 -26.45 -7.72 -44.57
C LEU A 50 -27.71 -7.18 -45.25
N VAL A 51 -28.87 -7.24 -44.59
CA VAL A 51 -30.13 -6.71 -45.13
C VAL A 51 -30.07 -5.20 -45.30
N LEU A 52 -29.39 -4.50 -44.39
CA LEU A 52 -29.22 -3.05 -44.47
C LEU A 52 -28.34 -2.63 -45.65
N VAL A 53 -27.26 -3.36 -45.90
CA VAL A 53 -26.28 -3.05 -46.96
C VAL A 53 -26.70 -3.61 -48.32
N TYR A 54 -27.31 -4.79 -48.34
CA TYR A 54 -27.74 -5.53 -49.53
C TYR A 54 -29.22 -5.91 -49.38
N PRO A 55 -30.14 -5.00 -49.71
CA PRO A 55 -31.57 -5.17 -49.41
C PRO A 55 -32.28 -6.21 -50.28
N ASN A 56 -31.66 -6.66 -51.38
CA ASN A 56 -32.23 -7.70 -52.25
C ASN A 56 -31.30 -8.92 -52.36
N ILE A 57 -31.91 -10.07 -52.70
CA ILE A 57 -31.21 -11.35 -52.73
C ILE A 57 -30.13 -11.43 -53.81
N LYS A 58 -30.30 -10.77 -54.95
CA LYS A 58 -29.31 -10.79 -56.04
C LYS A 58 -28.03 -10.07 -55.61
N ASP A 59 -28.18 -8.91 -54.98
CA ASP A 59 -27.06 -8.14 -54.45
C ASP A 59 -26.37 -8.88 -53.31
N LEU A 60 -27.13 -9.54 -52.42
CA LEU A 60 -26.54 -10.38 -51.38
C LEU A 60 -25.72 -11.53 -51.99
N GLN A 61 -26.28 -12.24 -52.97
CA GLN A 61 -25.60 -13.37 -53.60
C GLN A 61 -24.34 -12.92 -54.34
N ARG A 62 -24.38 -11.75 -55.00
CA ARG A 62 -23.20 -11.14 -55.62
C ARG A 62 -22.16 -10.75 -54.57
N ALA A 63 -22.57 -10.08 -53.51
CA ALA A 63 -21.69 -9.64 -52.42
C ALA A 63 -21.03 -10.81 -51.68
N MET A 64 -21.71 -11.95 -51.59
CA MET A 64 -21.22 -13.17 -50.95
C MET A 64 -20.67 -14.21 -51.95
N SER A 65 -20.36 -13.79 -53.18
CA SER A 65 -19.67 -14.64 -54.16
C SER A 65 -18.20 -14.81 -53.80
N SER A 66 -17.53 -15.79 -54.41
CA SER A 66 -16.13 -16.08 -54.13
C SER A 66 -15.21 -14.85 -54.31
N GLU A 67 -15.51 -14.01 -55.31
CA GLU A 67 -14.74 -12.82 -55.66
C GLU A 67 -14.97 -11.65 -54.68
N TYR A 68 -16.21 -11.41 -54.25
CA TYR A 68 -16.58 -10.20 -53.51
C TYR A 68 -16.80 -10.39 -52.01
N ALA A 69 -16.83 -11.63 -51.51
CA ALA A 69 -17.13 -11.93 -50.11
C ALA A 69 -16.18 -11.27 -49.11
N PHE A 70 -14.89 -11.20 -49.42
CA PHE A 70 -13.91 -10.54 -48.56
C PHE A 70 -14.21 -9.05 -48.40
N GLU A 71 -14.35 -8.33 -49.50
CA GLU A 71 -14.63 -6.89 -49.50
C GLU A 71 -15.96 -6.57 -48.84
N SER A 72 -17.00 -7.36 -49.13
CA SER A 72 -18.32 -7.20 -48.55
C SER A 72 -18.30 -7.40 -47.03
N MET A 73 -17.59 -8.43 -46.55
CA MET A 73 -17.43 -8.66 -45.11
C MET A 73 -16.56 -7.60 -44.43
N LEU A 74 -15.59 -7.01 -45.14
CA LEU A 74 -14.80 -5.89 -44.63
C LEU A 74 -15.65 -4.63 -44.45
N ILE A 75 -16.56 -4.34 -45.40
CA ILE A 75 -17.54 -3.25 -45.27
C ILE A 75 -18.43 -3.48 -44.04
N ILE A 76 -18.97 -4.69 -43.89
CA ILE A 76 -19.81 -5.06 -42.74
C ILE A 76 -19.04 -4.90 -41.42
N TYR A 77 -17.78 -5.38 -41.37
CA TYR A 77 -16.91 -5.20 -40.22
C TYR A 77 -16.77 -3.72 -39.83
N ASN A 78 -16.44 -2.87 -40.80
CA ASN A 78 -16.24 -1.44 -40.58
C ASN A 78 -17.52 -0.76 -40.07
N LEU A 79 -18.68 -1.10 -40.65
CA LEU A 79 -19.97 -0.57 -40.18
C LEU A 79 -20.27 -0.99 -38.74
N CYS A 80 -20.07 -2.26 -38.40
CA CYS A 80 -20.27 -2.74 -37.03
C CYS A 80 -19.27 -2.11 -36.04
N LEU A 81 -18.03 -1.86 -36.46
CA LEU A 81 -17.02 -1.21 -35.64
C LEU A 81 -17.37 0.26 -35.38
N ILE A 82 -17.85 0.98 -36.40
CA ILE A 82 -18.33 2.36 -36.26
C ILE A 82 -19.52 2.43 -35.30
N ASP A 83 -20.51 1.55 -35.44
CA ASP A 83 -21.66 1.49 -34.53
C ASP A 83 -21.24 1.21 -33.08
N ALA A 84 -20.31 0.26 -32.89
CA ALA A 84 -19.75 -0.03 -31.57
C ALA A 84 -19.04 1.17 -30.93
N LYS A 85 -18.31 1.96 -31.74
CA LYS A 85 -17.66 3.20 -31.28
C LYS A 85 -18.68 4.28 -30.91
N ILE A 86 -19.70 4.50 -31.74
CA ILE A 86 -20.76 5.49 -31.50
C ILE A 86 -21.52 5.16 -30.20
N LYS A 87 -21.82 3.89 -29.97
CA LYS A 87 -22.53 3.41 -28.75
C LYS A 87 -21.62 3.23 -27.55
N ASN A 88 -20.33 3.57 -27.66
CA ASN A 88 -19.32 3.41 -26.62
C ASN A 88 -19.24 1.99 -26.04
N TYR A 89 -19.38 0.97 -26.91
CA TYR A 89 -19.24 -0.42 -26.53
C TYR A 89 -17.77 -0.83 -26.38
N ASN A 90 -17.52 -1.83 -25.54
CA ASN A 90 -16.18 -2.37 -25.35
C ASN A 90 -15.67 -3.01 -26.66
N ILE A 91 -14.60 -2.45 -27.20
CA ILE A 91 -14.00 -2.87 -28.47
C ILE A 91 -13.45 -4.30 -28.42
N GLY A 92 -12.95 -4.77 -27.28
CA GLY A 92 -12.52 -6.16 -27.11
C GLY A 92 -13.69 -7.15 -27.23
N HIS A 93 -14.80 -6.86 -26.54
CA HIS A 93 -16.02 -7.65 -26.67
C HIS A 93 -16.60 -7.60 -28.09
N PHE A 94 -16.49 -6.47 -28.78
CA PHE A 94 -16.86 -6.34 -30.20
C PHE A 94 -16.08 -7.33 -31.07
N HIS A 95 -14.74 -7.37 -30.97
CA HIS A 95 -13.93 -8.29 -31.79
C HIS A 95 -14.25 -9.76 -31.52
N GLY A 96 -14.51 -10.12 -30.26
CA GLY A 96 -15.00 -11.46 -29.90
C GLY A 96 -16.34 -11.80 -30.55
N ARG A 97 -17.29 -10.84 -30.56
CA ARG A 97 -18.57 -10.99 -31.24
C ARG A 97 -18.42 -11.09 -32.76
N TRP A 98 -17.55 -10.28 -33.36
CA TRP A 98 -17.26 -10.31 -34.79
C TRP A 98 -16.73 -11.69 -35.22
N SER A 99 -15.77 -12.25 -34.49
CA SER A 99 -15.25 -13.59 -34.77
C SER A 99 -16.37 -14.64 -34.77
N CYS A 100 -17.30 -14.57 -33.82
CA CYS A 100 -18.46 -15.46 -33.78
C CYS A 100 -19.43 -15.25 -34.97
N MET A 101 -19.53 -14.03 -35.51
CA MET A 101 -20.31 -13.75 -36.72
C MET A 101 -19.64 -14.33 -37.96
N VAL A 102 -18.32 -14.22 -38.07
CA VAL A 102 -17.55 -14.85 -39.16
C VAL A 102 -17.67 -16.37 -39.09
N ASP A 103 -17.71 -16.99 -37.90
CA ASP A 103 -18.01 -18.43 -37.78
C ASP A 103 -19.38 -18.80 -38.36
N MET A 104 -20.38 -17.95 -38.16
CA MET A 104 -21.71 -18.18 -38.75
C MET A 104 -21.68 -18.03 -40.27
N TYR A 105 -20.91 -17.07 -40.79
CA TYR A 105 -20.68 -16.96 -42.23
C TYR A 105 -19.99 -18.23 -42.78
N SER A 106 -18.91 -18.71 -42.15
CA SER A 106 -18.24 -19.96 -42.55
C SER A 106 -19.18 -21.17 -42.49
N LEU A 107 -20.10 -21.21 -41.52
CA LEU A 107 -21.15 -22.23 -41.49
C LEU A 107 -22.05 -22.16 -42.74
N LEU A 108 -22.46 -20.96 -43.15
CA LEU A 108 -23.29 -20.78 -44.34
C LEU A 108 -22.56 -21.19 -45.62
N VAL A 109 -21.25 -20.94 -45.72
CA VAL A 109 -20.40 -21.44 -46.80
C VAL A 109 -20.39 -22.98 -46.81
N ASN A 110 -20.13 -23.60 -45.67
CA ASN A 110 -20.06 -25.07 -45.55
C ASN A 110 -21.37 -25.78 -45.93
N TYR A 111 -22.52 -25.12 -45.74
CA TYR A 111 -23.84 -25.63 -46.11
C TYR A 111 -24.30 -25.16 -47.50
N GLY A 112 -23.43 -24.52 -48.30
CA GLY A 112 -23.72 -24.12 -49.68
C GLY A 112 -24.77 -23.02 -49.83
N ILE A 113 -24.87 -22.12 -48.83
CA ILE A 113 -25.64 -20.87 -48.95
C ILE A 113 -24.82 -19.81 -49.69
N PHE A 114 -23.55 -19.71 -49.35
CA PHE A 114 -22.59 -18.80 -49.97
C PHE A 114 -21.44 -19.59 -50.59
N GLN A 115 -20.76 -18.97 -51.54
CA GLN A 115 -19.56 -19.55 -52.15
C GLN A 115 -18.37 -19.38 -51.21
N GLU A 116 -17.39 -20.28 -51.33
CA GLU A 116 -16.15 -20.15 -50.57
C GLU A 116 -15.38 -18.91 -51.06
N PRO A 117 -14.97 -18.00 -50.17
CA PRO A 117 -14.27 -16.79 -50.56
C PRO A 117 -12.85 -17.09 -51.05
N LEU A 118 -12.35 -16.35 -52.04
CA LEU A 118 -10.95 -16.44 -52.49
C LEU A 118 -9.94 -16.05 -51.41
N THR A 119 -10.36 -15.14 -50.51
CA THR A 119 -9.53 -14.60 -49.43
C THR A 119 -10.23 -14.83 -48.09
N GLU A 120 -9.48 -15.28 -47.08
CA GLU A 120 -10.02 -15.49 -45.74
C GLU A 120 -10.60 -14.20 -45.16
N ILE A 121 -11.81 -14.29 -44.58
CA ILE A 121 -12.48 -13.16 -43.96
C ILE A 121 -11.70 -12.69 -42.73
N LEU A 122 -11.46 -11.38 -42.65
CA LEU A 122 -10.68 -10.75 -41.59
C LEU A 122 -11.23 -11.07 -40.19
N ARG A 123 -10.36 -11.55 -39.29
CA ARG A 123 -10.64 -11.81 -37.87
C ARG A 123 -9.64 -11.10 -36.96
N PRO A 124 -9.78 -9.77 -36.74
CA PRO A 124 -8.79 -9.04 -35.95
C PRO A 124 -8.85 -9.48 -34.48
N ILE A 125 -7.68 -9.77 -33.91
CA ILE A 125 -7.54 -10.12 -32.50
C ILE A 125 -7.30 -8.83 -31.73
N TYR A 126 -8.27 -8.44 -30.89
CA TYR A 126 -8.08 -7.31 -30.00
C TYR A 126 -7.05 -7.67 -28.92
N LYS A 127 -5.84 -7.18 -29.08
CA LYS A 127 -4.83 -7.21 -28.02
C LYS A 127 -5.13 -6.06 -27.08
N ASN A 128 -5.62 -6.38 -25.88
CA ASN A 128 -5.55 -5.43 -24.77
C ASN A 128 -4.08 -5.02 -24.62
N CYS A 129 -3.79 -3.73 -24.42
CA CYS A 129 -2.50 -3.35 -23.86
C CYS A 129 -2.33 -4.12 -22.54
N THR A 130 -1.48 -5.13 -22.53
CA THR A 130 -1.04 -5.84 -21.33
C THR A 130 -0.20 -4.93 -20.44
N ASN A 131 0.30 -3.82 -21.00
CA ASN A 131 0.55 -2.59 -20.28
C ASN A 131 -0.81 -1.98 -19.87
N LYS A 132 -1.51 -2.67 -18.97
CA LYS A 132 -2.33 -1.93 -18.03
C LYS A 132 -1.34 -0.97 -17.37
N ASN A 133 -1.49 0.32 -17.64
CA ASN A 133 -1.38 1.30 -16.58
C ASN A 133 -2.40 0.85 -15.54
N THR A 134 -1.99 -0.10 -14.70
CA THR A 134 -2.84 -0.75 -13.72
C THR A 134 -3.22 0.36 -12.76
N THR A 135 -4.42 0.92 -12.93
CA THR A 135 -5.01 1.90 -12.00
C THR A 135 -5.28 1.27 -10.63
N THR A 136 -5.03 -0.03 -10.48
CA THR A 136 -4.82 -0.63 -9.17
C THR A 136 -3.68 0.11 -8.48
N ASN A 137 -4.00 0.81 -7.39
CA ASN A 137 -3.06 1.60 -6.58
C ASN A 137 -2.73 2.99 -7.14
N VAL A 138 -3.67 3.65 -7.84
CA VAL A 138 -3.53 5.07 -8.18
C VAL A 138 -4.61 5.89 -7.45
N ILE A 139 -4.20 6.88 -6.65
CA ILE A 139 -5.10 7.79 -5.93
C ILE A 139 -4.93 9.21 -6.51
N LYS A 140 -6.00 9.99 -6.59
CA LYS A 140 -5.92 11.42 -6.93
C LYS A 140 -5.73 12.24 -5.65
N ASN A 141 -4.71 13.10 -5.63
CA ASN A 141 -4.57 14.09 -4.57
C ASN A 141 -5.59 15.23 -4.74
N ASN A 142 -5.73 16.09 -3.71
CA ASN A 142 -6.54 17.31 -3.72
C ASN A 142 -6.19 18.27 -4.87
N LYS A 143 -4.97 18.17 -5.41
CA LYS A 143 -4.49 18.93 -6.59
C LYS A 143 -4.74 18.20 -7.93
N GLN A 144 -5.61 17.19 -7.96
CA GLN A 144 -5.93 16.34 -9.12
C GLN A 144 -4.76 15.52 -9.72
N GLN A 145 -3.58 15.53 -9.10
CA GLN A 145 -2.43 14.72 -9.51
C GLN A 145 -2.63 13.25 -9.16
N LEU A 146 -2.23 12.37 -10.08
CA LEU A 146 -2.28 10.91 -9.89
C LEU A 146 -1.05 10.46 -9.10
N LEU A 147 -1.26 9.77 -7.98
CA LEU A 147 -0.24 9.29 -7.04
C LEU A 147 -0.24 7.76 -6.96
N HIS A 148 0.92 7.16 -6.71
CA HIS A 148 1.05 5.71 -6.50
C HIS A 148 0.77 5.33 -5.03
N ASN A 149 -0.28 4.54 -4.78
CA ASN A 149 -0.77 4.14 -3.44
C ASN A 149 0.06 3.03 -2.76
N LYS A 150 0.94 2.35 -3.50
CA LYS A 150 1.81 1.30 -2.91
C LYS A 150 3.05 1.86 -2.23
N LEU A 151 3.43 3.09 -2.55
CA LEU A 151 4.64 3.69 -2.01
C LEU A 151 4.30 4.36 -0.68
N VAL A 152 5.14 4.13 0.33
CA VAL A 152 5.05 4.82 1.63
C VAL A 152 5.09 6.34 1.40
N THR A 153 5.95 6.76 0.48
CA THR A 153 5.99 8.13 -0.02
C THR A 153 5.06 8.28 -1.22
N GLN A 154 4.06 9.15 -1.09
CA GLN A 154 3.19 9.51 -2.22
C GLN A 154 4.01 10.28 -3.28
N ILE A 155 4.20 9.68 -4.45
CA ILE A 155 4.94 10.26 -5.60
C ILE A 155 3.98 10.42 -6.79
N PRO A 156 3.94 11.60 -7.43
CA PRO A 156 3.16 11.82 -8.66
C PRO A 156 3.65 10.96 -9.81
N LEU A 157 2.70 10.38 -10.57
CA LEU A 157 3.01 9.65 -11.80
C LEU A 157 3.61 10.53 -12.91
N SER A 158 3.44 11.84 -12.80
CA SER A 158 4.02 12.81 -13.73
C SER A 158 5.51 13.06 -13.51
N TYR A 159 6.08 12.60 -12.39
CA TYR A 159 7.49 12.82 -12.07
C TYR A 159 8.36 11.81 -12.83
N THR A 160 9.46 12.29 -13.37
CA THR A 160 10.56 11.47 -13.85
C THR A 160 11.23 10.74 -12.69
N ASP A 161 12.01 9.69 -12.99
CA ASP A 161 12.76 8.95 -11.97
C ASP A 161 13.72 9.86 -11.16
N SER A 162 14.26 10.91 -11.78
CA SER A 162 15.13 11.87 -11.10
C SER A 162 14.36 12.73 -10.10
N GLU A 163 13.23 13.29 -10.54
CA GLU A 163 12.36 14.11 -9.68
C GLU A 163 11.74 13.28 -8.55
N ALA A 164 11.40 12.02 -8.82
CA ALA A 164 10.91 11.08 -7.82
C ALA A 164 11.95 10.81 -6.73
N LYS A 165 13.22 10.59 -7.11
CA LYS A 165 14.33 10.43 -6.14
C LYS A 165 14.49 11.67 -5.28
N GLU A 166 14.54 12.84 -5.88
CA GLU A 166 14.70 14.10 -5.17
C GLU A 166 13.56 14.35 -4.17
N LEU A 167 12.30 14.10 -4.59
CA LEU A 167 11.14 14.20 -3.72
C LEU A 167 11.23 13.24 -2.51
N ILE A 168 11.67 12.01 -2.72
CA ILE A 168 11.87 11.04 -1.63
C ILE A 168 12.93 11.56 -0.66
N PHE A 169 14.08 12.01 -1.18
CA PHE A 169 15.16 12.55 -0.34
C PHE A 169 14.71 13.75 0.48
N ILE A 170 14.03 14.71 -0.14
CA ILE A 170 13.48 15.89 0.56
C ILE A 170 12.52 15.46 1.67
N LYS A 171 11.63 14.50 1.42
CA LYS A 171 10.70 14.03 2.46
C LYS A 171 11.40 13.32 3.61
N ILE A 172 12.38 12.46 3.31
CA ILE A 172 13.19 11.79 4.35
C ILE A 172 13.90 12.84 5.21
N ILE A 173 14.54 13.84 4.59
CA ILE A 173 15.22 14.91 5.32
C ILE A 173 14.23 15.69 6.19
N ASN A 174 13.09 16.10 5.64
CA ASN A 174 12.06 16.82 6.40
C ASN A 174 11.50 16.00 7.58
N GLU A 175 11.34 14.68 7.42
CA GLU A 175 10.91 13.80 8.51
C GLU A 175 11.98 13.68 9.59
N ILE A 176 13.26 13.53 9.21
CA ILE A 176 14.39 13.53 10.15
C ILE A 176 14.44 14.86 10.91
N ASP A 177 14.36 15.99 10.22
CA ASP A 177 14.38 17.33 10.82
C ASP A 177 13.22 17.53 11.80
N HIS A 178 12.02 17.07 11.45
CA HIS A 178 10.86 17.11 12.34
C HIS A 178 11.06 16.24 13.59
N ILE A 179 11.60 15.03 13.43
CA ILE A 179 11.90 14.14 14.56
C ILE A 179 12.96 14.75 15.48
N VAL A 180 14.02 15.37 14.93
CA VAL A 180 15.05 16.07 15.69
C VAL A 180 14.44 17.27 16.43
N TYR A 181 13.60 18.06 15.78
CA TYR A 181 12.90 19.19 16.39
C TYR A 181 12.03 18.74 17.59
N CYS A 182 11.19 17.71 17.40
CA CYS A 182 10.39 17.15 18.48
C CYS A 182 11.26 16.61 19.62
N SER A 183 12.40 15.99 19.28
CA SER A 183 13.32 15.44 20.26
C SER A 183 14.00 16.53 21.09
N GLU A 184 14.36 17.67 20.49
CA GLU A 184 14.87 18.84 21.23
C GLU A 184 13.83 19.43 22.18
N LEU A 185 12.56 19.55 21.75
CA LEU A 185 11.48 20.00 22.63
C LEU A 185 11.29 19.06 23.82
N LEU A 186 11.34 17.75 23.57
CA LEU A 186 11.23 16.74 24.62
C LEU A 186 12.45 16.77 25.54
N ARG A 187 13.67 16.91 25.01
CA ARG A 187 14.89 17.06 25.81
C ARG A 187 14.78 18.22 26.79
N LYS A 188 14.30 19.39 26.34
CA LYS A 188 14.09 20.56 27.22
C LYS A 188 13.15 20.23 28.38
N LYS A 189 11.99 19.63 28.09
CA LYS A 189 11.02 19.20 29.13
C LYS A 189 11.61 18.16 30.09
N VAL A 190 12.39 17.23 29.57
CA VAL A 190 13.08 16.19 30.36
C VAL A 190 14.10 16.84 31.30
N ASN A 191 14.89 17.80 30.80
CA ASN A 191 15.87 18.53 31.60
C ASN A 191 15.18 19.38 32.67
N GLU A 192 14.15 20.16 32.32
CA GLU A 192 13.38 20.96 33.28
C GLU A 192 12.81 20.08 34.42
N LYS A 193 12.25 18.92 34.08
CA LYS A 193 11.74 17.97 35.06
C LYS A 193 12.86 17.37 35.93
N TYR A 194 14.00 17.05 35.33
CA TYR A 194 15.16 16.54 36.05
C TYR A 194 15.72 17.58 37.03
N ASP A 195 15.93 18.81 36.56
CA ASP A 195 16.46 19.91 37.35
C ASP A 195 15.54 20.22 38.53
N TYR A 196 14.22 20.29 38.28
CA TYR A 196 13.21 20.44 39.35
C TYR A 196 13.28 19.31 40.37
N PHE A 197 13.36 18.05 39.91
CA PHE A 197 13.46 16.89 40.78
C PHE A 197 14.74 16.92 41.64
N ILE A 198 15.88 17.28 41.06
CA ILE A 198 17.16 17.41 41.77
C ILE A 198 17.13 18.56 42.78
N GLU A 199 16.57 19.71 42.41
CA GLU A 199 16.44 20.86 43.30
C GLU A 199 15.60 20.51 44.54
N CYS A 200 14.45 19.87 44.33
CA CYS A 200 13.58 19.39 45.41
C CYS A 200 14.26 18.30 46.26
N SER A 201 14.97 17.37 45.63
CA SER A 201 15.74 16.32 46.32
C SER A 201 16.79 16.93 47.24
N ASN A 202 17.56 17.91 46.78
CA ASN A 202 18.61 18.56 47.57
C ASN A 202 18.09 19.31 48.81
N LYS A 203 16.83 19.76 48.78
CA LYS A 203 16.14 20.40 49.92
C LYS A 203 15.49 19.41 50.88
N GLY A 204 15.43 18.12 50.51
CA GLY A 204 14.74 17.09 51.27
C GLY A 204 15.62 16.39 52.31
N THR A 205 14.97 15.79 53.30
CA THR A 205 15.58 14.87 54.26
C THR A 205 15.23 13.42 53.88
N ILE A 206 16.20 12.52 53.97
CA ILE A 206 16.03 11.11 53.65
C ILE A 206 15.18 10.45 54.73
N LYS A 207 14.11 9.76 54.34
CA LYS A 207 13.40 8.85 55.25
C LYS A 207 14.18 7.54 55.37
N VAL A 208 14.56 7.21 56.59
CA VAL A 208 15.22 5.94 56.91
C VAL A 208 14.22 4.90 57.41
N ASN A 209 14.47 3.62 57.13
CA ASN A 209 13.74 2.53 57.74
C ASN A 209 14.28 2.31 59.17
N GLN A 210 13.47 2.57 60.20
CA GLN A 210 13.83 2.27 61.58
C GLN A 210 13.12 0.98 62.01
N ASN A 211 13.89 0.01 62.51
CA ASN A 211 13.41 -1.33 62.87
C ASN A 211 12.51 -1.40 64.12
N ASN A 212 12.15 -0.28 64.74
CA ASN A 212 11.40 -0.26 65.99
C ASN A 212 10.21 0.72 65.91
N ASN A 213 9.17 0.43 66.70
CA ASN A 213 7.85 1.10 66.84
C ASN A 213 7.86 2.63 67.15
N LEU A 214 8.96 3.34 66.88
CA LEU A 214 9.03 4.79 66.94
C LEU A 214 8.45 5.37 65.64
N ARG A 215 7.48 6.28 65.78
CA ARG A 215 6.91 7.03 64.66
C ARG A 215 8.05 7.62 63.82
N ASN A 216 8.11 7.22 62.55
CA ASN A 216 9.12 7.69 61.62
C ASN A 216 9.02 9.23 61.47
N PRO A 217 10.05 10.01 61.82
CA PRO A 217 9.92 11.45 62.04
C PRO A 217 9.89 12.28 60.74
N VAL A 218 10.31 11.72 59.60
CA VAL A 218 10.39 12.48 58.34
C VAL A 218 9.04 12.43 57.61
N PRO A 219 8.34 13.57 57.47
CA PRO A 219 7.08 13.62 56.74
C PRO A 219 7.32 13.47 55.24
N ILE A 220 6.44 12.75 54.56
CA ILE A 220 6.56 12.35 53.15
C ILE A 220 5.19 12.45 52.46
N GLY A 221 5.15 12.22 51.15
CA GLY A 221 3.96 12.32 50.32
C GLY A 221 3.77 13.70 49.69
N THR A 222 2.56 13.94 49.21
CA THR A 222 2.21 15.09 48.35
C THR A 222 2.46 16.45 48.98
N LEU A 223 2.31 16.56 50.30
CA LEU A 223 2.55 17.78 51.08
C LEU A 223 4.05 17.97 51.44
N ASN A 224 4.86 16.92 51.28
CA ASN A 224 6.29 16.89 51.65
C ASN A 224 7.12 16.28 50.52
N LYS A 225 6.97 16.86 49.31
CA LYS A 225 7.58 16.33 48.08
C LYS A 225 9.10 16.27 48.13
N ASN A 226 9.75 17.27 48.73
CA ASN A 226 11.22 17.32 48.84
C ASN A 226 11.77 16.06 49.55
N ASN A 227 11.20 15.69 50.71
CA ASN A 227 11.60 14.49 51.45
C ASN A 227 11.30 13.21 50.67
N THR A 228 10.19 13.19 49.93
CA THR A 228 9.80 12.08 49.06
C THR A 228 10.81 11.88 47.92
N PHE A 229 11.18 12.96 47.23
CA PHE A 229 12.15 12.93 46.12
C PHE A 229 13.55 12.57 46.62
N ARG A 230 13.97 13.14 47.76
CA ARG A 230 15.24 12.78 48.41
C ARG A 230 15.31 11.30 48.76
N THR A 231 14.25 10.77 49.34
CA THR A 231 14.16 9.34 49.69
C THR A 231 14.20 8.44 48.45
N TYR A 232 13.50 8.83 47.38
CA TYR A 232 13.55 8.12 46.10
C TYR A 232 14.94 8.18 45.46
N TYR A 233 15.61 9.33 45.48
CA TYR A 233 16.94 9.53 44.90
C TYR A 233 18.00 8.60 45.53
N GLU A 234 17.96 8.42 46.85
CA GLU A 234 18.89 7.53 47.56
C GLU A 234 18.64 6.05 47.31
N THR A 235 17.36 5.66 47.14
CA THR A 235 16.97 4.25 46.98
C THR A 235 16.00 4.08 45.82
N PRO A 236 16.41 4.34 44.57
CA PRO A 236 15.49 4.39 43.44
C PRO A 236 14.88 3.01 43.14
N PHE A 237 13.65 3.02 42.64
CA PHE A 237 12.85 1.86 42.21
C PHE A 237 12.43 0.87 43.30
N LYS A 238 13.32 0.50 44.23
CA LYS A 238 13.02 -0.48 45.30
C LYS A 238 13.95 -0.30 46.49
N HIS A 239 13.41 -0.49 47.69
CA HIS A 239 14.16 -0.60 48.93
C HIS A 239 14.24 -2.07 49.39
N LYS A 240 15.41 -2.52 49.87
CA LYS A 240 15.69 -3.93 50.19
C LYS A 240 14.74 -4.51 51.25
N ASP A 241 14.51 -3.75 52.32
CA ASP A 241 13.76 -4.23 53.50
C ASP A 241 12.28 -3.83 53.52
N ILE A 242 11.76 -3.23 52.44
CA ILE A 242 10.41 -2.65 52.41
C ILE A 242 9.57 -3.34 51.35
N LYS A 243 8.51 -4.02 51.80
CA LYS A 243 7.57 -4.72 50.91
C LYS A 243 6.72 -3.76 50.06
N ASN A 244 6.25 -2.64 50.65
CA ASN A 244 5.46 -1.64 49.94
C ASN A 244 6.23 -0.32 49.83
N TYR A 245 7.07 -0.24 48.79
CA TYR A 245 7.95 0.90 48.55
C TYR A 245 7.19 2.19 48.23
N LEU A 246 6.03 2.11 47.55
CA LEU A 246 5.22 3.30 47.25
C LEU A 246 4.64 3.93 48.52
N ASN A 247 4.09 3.11 49.42
CA ASN A 247 3.64 3.61 50.73
C ASN A 247 4.81 4.18 51.54
N PHE A 248 6.02 3.62 51.40
CA PHE A 248 7.20 4.14 52.07
C PHE A 248 7.61 5.54 51.58
N LEU A 249 7.36 5.85 50.30
CA LEU A 249 7.49 7.19 49.72
C LEU A 249 6.29 8.11 50.02
N GLY A 250 5.28 7.62 50.75
CA GLY A 250 4.12 8.43 51.14
C GLY A 250 3.13 8.58 50.00
N ILE A 251 3.13 7.60 49.10
CA ILE A 251 2.26 7.54 47.93
C ILE A 251 1.26 6.44 48.19
N SER A 252 0.03 6.83 48.55
CA SER A 252 -1.02 5.88 48.84
C SER A 252 -1.65 5.31 47.57
N GLY A 253 -2.48 4.28 47.72
CA GLY A 253 -3.20 3.64 46.62
C GLY A 253 -4.19 4.54 45.85
N LEU A 254 -4.44 5.77 46.31
CA LEU A 254 -5.37 6.73 45.71
C LEU A 254 -4.86 7.24 44.35
N SER A 255 -5.78 7.47 43.41
CA SER A 255 -5.45 7.86 42.02
C SER A 255 -4.58 9.11 41.94
N LYS A 256 -4.97 10.18 42.63
CA LYS A 256 -4.27 11.49 42.60
C LYS A 256 -2.83 11.46 43.12
N GLU A 257 -2.50 10.58 44.06
CA GLU A 257 -1.14 10.50 44.61
C GLU A 257 -0.23 9.61 43.75
N LYS A 258 -0.79 8.58 43.11
CA LYS A 258 -0.08 7.78 42.10
C LYS A 258 0.35 8.63 40.91
N ASP A 259 -0.44 9.64 40.57
CA ASP A 259 -0.13 10.57 39.48
C ASP A 259 1.17 11.36 39.77
N ILE A 260 1.56 11.57 41.03
CA ILE A 260 2.83 12.25 41.39
C ILE A 260 4.06 11.43 40.99
N ILE A 261 4.02 10.09 41.11
CA ILE A 261 5.08 9.22 40.58
C ILE A 261 5.19 9.40 39.07
N LYS A 262 4.02 9.45 38.41
CA LYS A 262 3.93 9.48 36.96
C LYS A 262 4.39 10.83 36.41
N GLU A 263 4.02 11.93 37.05
CA GLU A 263 4.15 13.28 36.50
C GLU A 263 5.36 14.04 37.04
N GLU A 264 5.73 13.88 38.31
CA GLU A 264 6.74 14.75 38.94
C GLU A 264 8.05 14.04 39.31
N ILE A 265 8.00 12.80 39.81
CA ILE A 265 9.23 12.04 40.06
C ILE A 265 9.94 11.80 38.71
N PHE A 266 11.23 12.11 38.67
CA PHE A 266 12.06 11.81 37.52
C PHE A 266 12.49 10.34 37.54
N TYR A 267 12.20 9.63 36.46
CA TYR A 267 12.71 8.28 36.23
C TYR A 267 12.97 8.08 34.74
N SER A 268 13.95 7.23 34.43
CA SER A 268 14.25 6.87 33.04
C SER A 268 13.14 5.98 32.50
N SER A 269 12.48 6.44 31.43
CA SER A 269 11.51 5.68 30.64
C SER A 269 11.86 5.74 29.16
N TYR A 270 11.15 4.95 28.33
CA TYR A 270 11.30 5.07 26.88
C TYR A 270 10.98 6.49 26.40
N ASN A 271 9.98 7.17 26.96
CA ASN A 271 9.60 8.53 26.58
C ASN A 271 10.69 9.58 26.90
N THR A 272 11.50 9.35 27.93
CA THR A 272 12.60 10.27 28.28
C THR A 272 13.89 9.91 27.55
N LEU A 273 14.13 8.61 27.31
CA LEU A 273 15.39 8.12 26.75
C LEU A 273 15.44 8.22 25.22
N TYR A 274 14.35 7.87 24.51
CA TYR A 274 14.33 7.86 23.05
C TYR A 274 14.69 9.21 22.42
N PRO A 275 14.11 10.35 22.86
CA PRO A 275 14.48 11.66 22.33
C PRO A 275 15.98 11.96 22.47
N LEU A 276 16.57 11.60 23.62
CA LEU A 276 18.00 11.80 23.88
C LEU A 276 18.85 10.94 22.94
N LEU A 277 18.47 9.67 22.74
CA LEU A 277 19.17 8.76 21.83
C LEU A 277 19.11 9.24 20.37
N ILE A 278 17.97 9.77 19.93
CA ILE A 278 17.80 10.33 18.59
C ILE A 278 18.76 11.50 18.38
N LEU A 279 18.80 12.44 19.33
CA LEU A 279 19.71 13.60 19.25
C LEU A 279 21.17 13.17 19.27
N LEU A 280 21.50 12.15 20.07
CA LEU A 280 22.83 11.56 20.14
C LEU A 280 23.27 10.99 18.78
N ILE A 281 22.39 10.22 18.13
CA ILE A 281 22.63 9.64 16.80
C ILE A 281 22.69 10.75 15.74
N ASN A 282 21.85 11.78 15.83
CA ASN A 282 21.87 12.90 14.91
C ASN A 282 23.20 13.67 14.97
N GLN A 283 23.73 13.89 16.18
CA GLN A 283 25.03 14.54 16.38
C GLN A 283 26.20 13.64 15.94
N HIS A 284 26.10 12.34 16.19
CA HIS A 284 27.13 11.35 15.82
C HIS A 284 26.50 10.17 15.07
N PRO A 285 26.31 10.27 13.74
CA PRO A 285 25.65 9.23 12.92
C PRO A 285 26.35 7.86 12.92
N ALA A 286 27.60 7.81 13.41
CA ALA A 286 28.33 6.58 13.62
C ALA A 286 27.74 5.72 14.76
N ILE A 287 26.96 6.32 15.67
CA ILE A 287 26.20 5.63 16.71
C ILE A 287 25.06 4.86 16.05
N THR A 288 24.99 3.58 16.35
CA THR A 288 23.92 2.69 15.88
C THR A 288 23.26 2.02 17.08
N GLU A 289 22.07 1.44 16.89
CA GLU A 289 21.39 0.67 17.94
C GLU A 289 22.32 -0.39 18.57
N SER A 290 22.98 -1.20 17.73
CA SER A 290 23.95 -2.21 18.20
C SER A 290 25.14 -1.62 18.99
N TRP A 291 25.53 -0.38 18.68
CA TRP A 291 26.59 0.33 19.42
C TRP A 291 26.08 0.70 20.82
N LEU A 292 24.87 1.23 20.92
CA LEU A 292 24.22 1.59 22.19
C LEU A 292 23.98 0.36 23.07
N LEU A 293 23.47 -0.73 22.49
CA LEU A 293 23.21 -1.98 23.21
C LEU A 293 24.48 -2.67 23.74
N SER A 294 25.60 -2.48 23.04
CA SER A 294 26.89 -3.06 23.44
C SER A 294 27.72 -2.11 24.30
N TRP A 295 27.32 -0.84 24.40
CA TRP A 295 28.04 0.16 25.16
C TRP A 295 27.82 -0.07 26.66
N LYS A 296 28.92 -0.02 27.41
CA LYS A 296 28.90 -0.16 28.87
C LYS A 296 29.72 0.98 29.45
N LEU A 297 29.12 1.77 30.34
CA LEU A 297 29.87 2.77 31.09
C LEU A 297 30.89 2.11 32.03
N TYR A 298 30.48 1.03 32.70
CA TYR A 298 31.31 0.29 33.65
C TYR A 298 31.41 -1.19 33.27
N ASP A 299 32.59 -1.76 33.49
CA ASP A 299 32.83 -3.20 33.50
C ASP A 299 33.70 -3.54 34.72
N ASN A 300 33.26 -4.50 35.54
CA ASN A 300 33.92 -4.86 36.80
C ASN A 300 34.31 -3.66 37.71
N LYS A 301 33.42 -2.66 37.82
CA LYS A 301 33.60 -1.39 38.58
C LYS A 301 34.60 -0.39 37.97
N SER A 302 35.30 -0.75 36.90
CA SER A 302 36.13 0.17 36.15
C SER A 302 35.31 0.90 35.09
N ASN A 303 35.52 2.21 34.94
CA ASN A 303 34.92 2.96 33.84
C ASN A 303 35.64 2.55 32.54
N VAL A 304 34.89 1.97 31.61
CA VAL A 304 35.40 1.49 30.31
C VAL A 304 34.73 2.17 29.12
N GLY A 305 33.62 2.88 29.36
CA GLY A 305 32.75 3.39 28.31
C GLY A 305 32.91 4.86 28.00
N LEU A 306 33.37 5.69 28.95
CA LEU A 306 33.56 7.13 28.79
C LEU A 306 34.85 7.58 29.49
N PHE A 307 35.81 8.11 28.75
CA PHE A 307 37.10 8.51 29.28
C PHE A 307 37.67 9.71 28.52
N LYS A 308 38.71 10.33 29.07
CA LYS A 308 39.34 11.51 28.50
C LYS A 308 40.69 11.14 27.88
N ILE A 309 40.95 11.59 26.65
CA ILE A 309 42.29 11.56 26.03
C ILE A 309 42.66 13.01 25.73
N GLY A 310 43.70 13.52 26.40
CA GLY A 310 44.05 14.94 26.35
C GLY A 310 42.92 15.81 26.89
N GLU A 311 42.41 16.73 26.06
CA GLU A 311 41.32 17.64 26.44
C GLU A 311 39.92 17.13 26.05
N SER A 312 39.83 16.13 25.18
CA SER A 312 38.55 15.66 24.63
C SER A 312 38.03 14.41 25.33
N TRP A 313 36.69 14.31 25.40
CA TRP A 313 36.00 13.13 25.90
C TRP A 313 35.76 12.13 24.79
N TYR A 314 35.87 10.85 25.12
CA TYR A 314 35.67 9.75 24.19
C TYR A 314 34.77 8.69 24.80
N SER A 315 33.86 8.17 23.99
CA SER A 315 33.10 6.96 24.31
C SER A 315 33.52 5.77 23.45
N LYS A 316 33.60 4.60 24.06
CA LYS A 316 34.02 3.35 23.42
C LYS A 316 32.94 2.28 23.52
N SER A 317 32.58 1.66 22.39
CA SER A 317 31.70 0.48 22.35
C SER A 317 32.27 -0.59 21.42
N PHE A 318 31.82 -1.83 21.62
CA PHE A 318 32.23 -2.99 20.83
C PHE A 318 31.07 -3.51 20.00
N LYS A 319 31.17 -3.44 18.68
CA LYS A 319 30.21 -4.00 17.72
C LYS A 319 30.78 -5.27 17.10
N LYS A 320 30.05 -6.39 17.15
CA LYS A 320 30.47 -7.62 16.47
C LYS A 320 30.46 -7.41 14.95
N ARG A 321 31.63 -7.23 14.34
CA ARG A 321 31.84 -7.19 12.88
C ARG A 321 32.76 -8.34 12.44
N LYS A 322 32.79 -8.65 11.15
CA LYS A 322 33.70 -9.66 10.58
C LYS A 322 35.14 -9.15 10.70
N GLY A 323 35.91 -9.71 11.64
CA GLY A 323 37.31 -9.32 11.93
C GLY A 323 37.45 -8.48 13.21
N VAL A 324 38.42 -8.84 14.06
CA VAL A 324 38.63 -8.29 15.42
C VAL A 324 38.99 -6.79 15.39
N ASN A 325 39.75 -6.35 14.38
CA ASN A 325 40.25 -4.98 14.28
C ASN A 325 39.17 -3.91 13.99
N HIS A 326 37.97 -4.32 13.60
CA HIS A 326 36.85 -3.42 13.30
C HIS A 326 35.72 -3.51 14.35
N ALA A 327 35.96 -4.24 15.45
CA ALA A 327 34.96 -4.43 16.48
C ALA A 327 34.85 -3.23 17.42
N GLU A 328 35.95 -2.52 17.64
CA GLU A 328 36.01 -1.35 18.51
C GLU A 328 35.63 -0.08 17.76
N GLN A 329 34.75 0.74 18.35
CA GLN A 329 34.34 2.00 17.77
C GLN A 329 34.40 3.12 18.83
N LEU A 330 35.26 4.10 18.57
CA LEU A 330 35.48 5.28 19.39
C LEU A 330 34.70 6.48 18.83
N ILE A 331 34.09 7.25 19.73
CA ILE A 331 33.36 8.47 19.42
C ILE A 331 33.92 9.60 20.26
N LYS A 332 34.30 10.69 19.61
CA LYS A 332 34.79 11.91 20.25
C LYS A 332 33.62 12.86 20.51
N TRP A 333 33.56 13.45 21.71
CA TRP A 333 32.57 14.43 22.14
C TRP A 333 33.13 15.85 22.18
#